data_AF-A0A5N4B6H7-F1
#
_entry.id   AF-A0A5N4B6H7-F1
#
_cell.length_a   1.000
_cell.length_b   1.000
_cell.length_c   1.000
_cell.angle_alpha   90.00
_cell.angle_beta   90.00
_cell.angle_gamma   90.00
#
_symmetry.space_group_name_H-M   'P 1'
#
loop_
_entity.id
_entity.type
_entity.pdbx_description
1 polymer ?
#
loop_
_entity_poly.entity_id
_entity_poly.type
_entity_poly.pdbx_seq_one_letter_code
_entity_poly.pdbx_strand_id
1 'polypeptide(L)'
;MDRNYSNFELANIHYMYGLADGNCLEARRLYGERFPDRRLPGSRVFSEVHRRLVETGSLSYAARARPVGRNVEFEEQVLQEVEENPSTSTRAVSRVTGTNHVAVWRVMKEQLLYPYHIQKVQQLHPTDYGLRVEFCHFIARRRRGNPDFHSSMYFIYG
;
A
#
# COMPACT_ATOMS: atom_id res chain seq x y z
N MET A 1 23.54 19.24 -14.15
CA MET A 1 22.59 20.24 -14.70
C MET A 1 21.28 20.07 -13.94
N ASP A 2 20.96 21.03 -13.06
CA ASP A 2 19.70 21.04 -12.32
C ASP A 2 18.52 21.19 -13.28
N ARG A 3 17.71 20.13 -13.41
CA ARG A 3 16.53 20.09 -14.27
C ARG A 3 15.26 20.10 -13.43
N ASN A 4 15.16 21.07 -12.54
CA ASN A 4 13.90 21.38 -11.87
C ASN A 4 13.00 22.13 -12.85
N TYR A 5 12.31 21.37 -13.69
CA TYR A 5 11.15 21.82 -14.46
C TYR A 5 9.91 21.18 -13.82
N SER A 6 8.84 21.94 -13.69
CA SER A 6 7.54 21.41 -13.31
C SER A 6 7.00 20.43 -14.37
N ASN A 7 6.08 19.54 -13.98
CA ASN A 7 5.44 18.63 -14.94
C ASN A 7 4.77 19.40 -16.10
N PHE A 8 4.17 20.56 -15.79
CA PHE A 8 3.58 21.45 -16.78
C PHE A 8 4.61 22.02 -17.78
N GLU A 9 5.78 22.43 -17.31
CA GLU A 9 6.86 22.87 -18.21
C GLU A 9 7.36 21.70 -19.07
N LEU A 10 7.49 20.50 -18.51
CA LEU A 10 7.92 19.32 -19.26
C LEU A 10 6.92 18.94 -20.36
N ALA A 11 5.62 19.05 -20.09
CA ALA A 11 4.58 18.84 -21.10
C ALA A 11 4.69 19.86 -22.24
N ASN A 12 4.89 21.15 -21.91
CA ASN A 12 5.10 22.19 -22.93
C ASN A 12 6.37 21.98 -23.75
N ILE A 13 7.46 21.54 -23.11
CA ILE A 13 8.72 21.19 -23.79
C ILE A 13 8.49 20.03 -24.77
N HIS A 14 7.81 18.97 -24.34
CA HIS A 14 7.47 17.83 -25.20
C HIS A 14 6.58 18.27 -26.37
N TYR A 15 5.58 19.12 -26.11
CA TYR A 15 4.68 19.63 -27.13
C TYR A 15 5.42 20.47 -28.20
N MET A 16 6.33 21.37 -27.80
CA MET A 16 7.16 22.11 -28.77
C MET A 16 8.08 21.20 -29.58
N TYR A 17 8.59 20.13 -28.97
CA TYR A 17 9.39 19.13 -29.68
C TYR A 17 8.59 18.39 -30.75
N GLY A 18 7.33 18.04 -30.44
CA GLY A 18 6.41 17.47 -31.42
C GLY A 18 6.04 18.44 -32.52
N LEU A 19 5.78 19.72 -32.19
CA LEU A 19 5.51 20.76 -33.19
C LEU A 19 6.68 21.02 -34.14
N ALA A 20 7.91 20.85 -33.66
CA ALA A 20 9.12 21.00 -34.44
C ALA A 20 9.52 19.73 -35.22
N ASP A 21 8.65 18.73 -35.31
CA ASP A 21 8.90 17.45 -35.96
C ASP A 21 10.20 16.76 -35.49
N GLY A 22 10.46 16.85 -34.18
CA GLY A 22 11.66 16.28 -33.56
C GLY A 22 12.94 17.13 -33.70
N ASN A 23 12.87 18.33 -34.27
CA ASN A 23 14.03 19.24 -34.32
C ASN A 23 14.22 20.00 -33.01
N CYS A 24 15.31 19.70 -32.30
CA CYS A 24 15.62 20.31 -30.99
C CYS A 24 15.91 21.82 -31.03
N LEU A 25 16.51 22.33 -32.11
CA LEU A 25 16.84 23.76 -32.22
C LEU A 25 15.59 24.57 -32.53
N GLU A 26 14.75 24.04 -33.43
CA GLU A 26 13.49 24.67 -33.78
C GLU A 26 12.49 24.61 -32.61
N ALA A 27 12.41 23.49 -31.90
CA ALA A 27 11.61 23.37 -30.69
C ALA A 27 12.02 24.41 -29.63
N ARG A 28 13.32 24.67 -29.50
CA ARG A 28 13.85 25.70 -28.60
C ARG A 28 13.43 27.10 -29.04
N ARG A 29 13.52 27.41 -30.34
CA ARG A 29 13.06 28.70 -30.89
C ARG A 29 11.57 28.93 -30.60
N LEU A 30 10.73 27.95 -30.96
CA LEU A 30 9.29 27.97 -30.73
C LEU A 30 8.94 28.11 -29.24
N TYR A 31 9.66 27.43 -28.35
CA TYR A 31 9.46 27.54 -26.92
C TYR A 31 9.77 28.94 -26.40
N GLY A 32 10.87 29.55 -26.85
CA GLY A 32 11.25 30.91 -26.48
C GLY A 32 10.26 31.96 -26.97
N GLU A 33 9.73 31.79 -28.18
CA GLU A 33 8.73 32.70 -28.76
C GLU A 33 7.38 32.61 -28.03
N ARG A 34 6.98 31.40 -27.65
CA ARG A 34 5.68 31.17 -27.00
C ARG A 34 5.68 31.44 -25.50
N PHE A 35 6.83 31.34 -24.85
CA PHE A 35 6.98 31.54 -23.41
C PHE A 35 8.13 32.50 -23.10
N PRO A 36 8.02 33.80 -23.46
CA PRO A 36 9.11 34.76 -23.34
C PRO A 36 9.55 34.99 -21.88
N ASP A 37 8.61 34.90 -20.93
CA ASP A 37 8.88 35.12 -19.49
C ASP A 37 9.49 33.89 -18.78
N ARG A 38 9.70 32.77 -19.49
CA ARG A 38 10.18 31.51 -18.90
C ARG A 38 11.63 31.24 -19.23
N ARG A 39 12.29 30.46 -18.36
CA ARG A 39 13.64 29.95 -18.60
C ARG A 39 13.66 29.10 -19.88
N LEU A 40 14.54 29.47 -20.82
CA LEU A 40 14.72 28.76 -22.08
C LEU A 40 15.48 27.42 -21.88
N PRO A 41 14.86 26.26 -22.14
CA PRO A 41 15.51 24.97 -21.95
C PRO A 41 16.62 24.74 -22.99
N GLY A 42 17.71 24.08 -22.58
CA GLY A 42 18.74 23.61 -23.50
C GLY A 42 18.14 22.76 -24.64
N SER A 43 18.67 22.84 -25.85
CA SER A 43 18.13 22.10 -27.01
C SER A 43 18.02 20.60 -26.75
N ARG A 44 19.01 20.00 -26.07
CA ARG A 44 19.00 18.58 -25.68
C ARG A 44 17.89 18.19 -24.69
N VAL A 45 17.30 19.15 -23.98
CA VAL A 45 16.20 18.87 -23.03
C VAL A 45 14.96 18.39 -23.77
N PHE A 46 14.69 18.92 -24.98
CA PHE A 46 13.51 18.60 -25.76
C PHE A 46 13.46 17.13 -26.17
N SER A 47 14.52 16.62 -26.78
CA SER A 47 14.62 15.21 -27.14
C SER A 47 14.66 14.29 -25.93
N GLU A 48 15.32 14.69 -24.85
CA GLU A 48 15.43 13.89 -23.63
C GLU A 48 14.10 13.72 -22.89
N VAL A 49 13.25 14.75 -22.90
CA VAL A 49 11.90 14.67 -22.32
C VAL A 49 11.03 13.71 -23.14
N HIS A 50 11.07 13.81 -24.48
CA HIS A 50 10.34 12.90 -25.35
C HIS A 50 10.82 11.45 -25.20
N ARG A 51 12.14 11.23 -25.26
CA ARG A 51 12.76 9.91 -25.07
C ARG A 51 12.33 9.28 -23.76
N ARG A 52 12.35 10.04 -22.66
CA ARG A 52 11.90 9.54 -21.37
C ARG A 52 10.43 9.17 -21.37
N LEU A 53 9.56 10.00 -21.96
CA LEU A 53 8.14 9.70 -22.05
C LEU A 53 7.91 8.35 -22.76
N VAL A 54 8.63 8.09 -23.85
CA VAL A 54 8.54 6.83 -24.60
C VAL A 54 9.09 5.65 -23.79
N GLU A 55 10.23 5.81 -23.12
CA GLU A 55 10.89 4.71 -22.40
C GLU A 55 10.23 4.36 -21.06
N THR A 56 9.72 5.34 -20.31
CA THR A 56 9.25 5.15 -18.93
C THR A 56 7.77 5.49 -18.74
N GLY A 57 7.11 6.07 -19.73
CA GLY A 57 5.73 6.55 -19.62
C GLY A 57 5.56 7.78 -18.72
N SER A 58 6.65 8.41 -18.28
CA SER A 58 6.60 9.53 -17.33
C SER A 58 7.49 10.70 -17.75
N LEU A 59 6.92 11.90 -17.78
CA LEU A 59 7.68 13.14 -17.97
C LEU A 59 8.52 13.48 -16.74
N SER A 60 8.06 13.07 -15.54
CA SER A 60 8.68 13.47 -14.29
C SER A 60 10.09 12.91 -14.16
N TYR A 61 10.99 13.74 -13.63
CA TYR A 61 12.28 13.27 -13.13
C TYR A 61 12.16 12.46 -11.85
N ALA A 62 10.92 12.26 -11.34
CA ALA A 62 10.58 11.58 -10.10
C ALA A 62 11.69 10.61 -9.75
N ALA A 63 12.41 11.00 -8.68
CA ALA A 63 13.56 10.28 -8.17
C ALA A 63 13.26 8.82 -8.34
N ARG A 64 14.07 8.10 -9.16
CA ARG A 64 14.02 6.64 -9.26
C ARG A 64 13.61 6.19 -7.88
N ALA A 65 12.40 5.66 -7.72
CA ALA A 65 11.99 5.18 -6.42
C ALA A 65 13.13 4.23 -6.09
N ARG A 66 14.03 4.65 -5.19
CA ARG A 66 15.14 3.79 -4.80
C ARG A 66 14.37 2.54 -4.42
N PRO A 67 14.67 1.37 -5.00
CA PRO A 67 14.29 0.16 -4.32
C PRO A 67 14.94 0.37 -2.96
N VAL A 68 14.15 0.76 -1.96
CA VAL A 68 14.59 0.81 -0.59
C VAL A 68 14.97 -0.63 -0.42
N GLY A 69 16.30 -0.88 -0.42
CA GLY A 69 16.85 -2.22 -0.48
C GLY A 69 16.03 -3.03 0.50
N ARG A 70 15.27 -3.97 -0.04
CA ARG A 70 14.32 -4.76 0.72
C ARG A 70 15.20 -5.50 1.70
N ASN A 71 15.29 -4.98 2.93
CA ASN A 71 16.22 -5.52 3.91
C ASN A 71 15.60 -6.83 4.34
N VAL A 72 15.97 -7.92 3.66
CA VAL A 72 15.39 -9.25 3.84
C VAL A 72 15.50 -9.66 5.30
N GLU A 73 16.62 -9.35 5.94
CA GLU A 73 16.85 -9.59 7.37
C GLU A 73 15.84 -8.84 8.26
N PHE A 74 15.50 -7.59 7.92
CA PHE A 74 14.45 -6.85 8.62
C PHE A 74 13.06 -7.46 8.39
N GLU A 75 12.75 -7.88 7.16
CA GLU A 75 11.46 -8.52 6.88
C GLU A 75 11.32 -9.84 7.62
N GLU A 76 12.35 -10.68 7.61
CA GLU A 76 12.41 -11.94 8.34
C GLU A 76 12.25 -11.71 9.84
N GLN A 77 12.93 -10.71 10.41
CA GLN A 77 12.79 -10.37 11.82
C GLN A 77 11.36 -9.92 12.17
N VAL A 78 10.73 -9.10 11.31
CA VAL A 78 9.32 -8.70 11.51
C VAL A 78 8.39 -9.91 11.42
N LEU A 79 8.62 -10.81 10.47
CA LEU A 79 7.80 -12.01 10.29
C LEU A 79 7.92 -12.97 11.47
N GLN A 80 9.13 -13.20 11.98
CA GLN A 80 9.36 -14.03 13.15
C GLN A 80 8.63 -13.51 14.39
N GLU A 81 8.73 -12.20 14.67
CA GLU A 81 8.05 -11.58 15.81
C GLU A 81 6.52 -11.70 15.74
N VAL A 82 5.96 -11.63 14.53
CA VAL A 82 4.51 -11.79 14.31
C VAL A 82 4.09 -13.26 14.40
N GLU A 83 4.93 -14.19 13.98
CA GLU A 83 4.68 -15.63 14.10
C GLU A 83 4.70 -16.09 15.56
N GLU A 84 5.68 -15.62 16.35
CA GLU A 84 5.78 -15.92 17.79
C GLU A 84 4.63 -15.29 18.60
N ASN A 85 4.16 -14.11 18.21
CA ASN A 85 3.03 -13.45 18.86
C ASN A 85 2.08 -12.75 17.86
N PRO A 86 1.07 -13.46 17.33
CA PRO A 86 0.14 -12.92 16.33
C PRO A 86 -0.70 -11.71 16.82
N SER A 87 -0.79 -11.50 18.14
CA SER A 87 -1.52 -10.38 18.73
C SER A 87 -0.66 -9.12 18.92
N THR A 88 0.61 -9.17 18.51
CA THR A 88 1.55 -8.06 18.66
C THR A 88 1.13 -6.85 17.84
N SER A 89 1.44 -5.65 18.35
CA SER A 89 1.20 -4.42 17.61
C SER A 89 2.41 -4.07 16.74
N THR A 90 2.17 -3.39 15.63
CA THR A 90 3.23 -2.83 14.77
C THR A 90 4.24 -1.96 15.53
N ARG A 91 3.79 -1.25 16.59
CA ARG A 91 4.64 -0.46 17.48
C ARG A 91 5.50 -1.32 18.41
N ALA A 92 4.99 -2.46 18.88
CA ALA A 92 5.75 -3.38 19.71
C ALA A 92 6.89 -3.99 18.91
N VAL A 93 6.60 -4.52 17.72
CA VAL A 93 7.62 -5.07 16.80
C VAL A 93 8.63 -4.02 16.37
N SER A 94 8.21 -2.77 16.16
CA SER A 94 9.11 -1.64 15.89
C SER A 94 10.13 -1.38 17.01
N ARG A 95 9.75 -1.57 18.28
CA ARG A 95 10.68 -1.43 19.41
C ARG A 95 11.71 -2.55 19.45
N VAL A 96 11.33 -3.76 19.07
CA VAL A 96 12.24 -4.92 19.04
C VAL A 96 13.21 -4.84 17.85
N THR A 97 12.68 -4.52 16.67
CA THR A 97 13.46 -4.40 15.43
C THR A 97 14.27 -3.09 15.32
N GLY A 98 14.04 -2.12 16.20
CA GLY A 98 14.72 -0.82 16.17
C GLY A 98 14.36 0.05 14.95
N THR A 99 13.22 -0.20 14.31
CA THR A 99 12.79 0.49 13.09
C THR A 99 11.54 1.34 13.31
N ASN A 100 11.11 2.08 12.28
CA ASN A 100 9.84 2.82 12.33
C ASN A 100 8.65 1.86 12.17
N HIS A 101 7.63 1.98 13.03
CA HIS A 101 6.41 1.17 12.95
C HIS A 101 5.69 1.21 11.59
N VAL A 102 5.86 2.28 10.79
CA VAL A 102 5.30 2.36 9.44
C VAL A 102 5.99 1.38 8.48
N ALA A 103 7.29 1.12 8.67
CA ALA A 103 8.02 0.11 7.91
C ALA A 103 7.52 -1.30 8.27
N VAL A 104 7.36 -1.58 9.56
CA VAL A 104 6.76 -2.83 10.06
C VAL A 104 5.35 -3.04 9.50
N TRP A 105 4.50 -1.99 9.57
CA TRP A 105 3.14 -2.05 9.02
C TRP A 105 3.13 -2.35 7.51
N ARG A 106 4.08 -1.79 6.75
CA ARG A 106 4.21 -2.05 5.32
C ARG A 106 4.55 -3.53 5.05
N VAL A 107 5.52 -4.09 5.78
CA VAL A 107 5.88 -5.52 5.68
C VAL A 107 4.67 -6.40 6.00
N MET A 108 4.00 -6.15 7.13
CA MET A 108 2.81 -6.92 7.52
C MET A 108 1.71 -6.83 6.44
N LYS A 109 1.47 -5.65 5.88
CA LYS A 109 0.46 -5.44 4.82
C LYS A 109 0.83 -6.16 3.52
N GLU A 110 2.08 -6.10 3.10
CA GLU A 110 2.58 -6.78 1.90
C GLU A 110 2.49 -8.30 2.03
N GLN A 111 2.68 -8.83 3.24
CA GLN A 111 2.58 -10.26 3.57
C GLN A 111 1.15 -10.68 3.97
N LEU A 112 0.16 -9.79 3.80
CA LEU A 112 -1.26 -10.03 4.13
C LEU A 112 -1.51 -10.42 5.61
N LEU A 113 -0.61 -10.00 6.51
CA LEU A 113 -0.72 -10.20 7.94
C LEU A 113 -1.51 -9.05 8.56
N TYR A 114 -2.75 -9.33 8.94
CA TYR A 114 -3.62 -8.38 9.63
C TYR A 114 -3.69 -8.74 11.11
N PRO A 115 -3.35 -7.82 12.03
CA PRO A 115 -3.53 -8.05 13.45
C PRO A 115 -4.99 -8.44 13.74
N TYR A 116 -5.21 -9.66 14.20
CA TYR A 116 -6.53 -10.13 14.59
C TYR A 116 -6.84 -9.61 16.00
N HIS A 117 -7.75 -8.65 16.11
CA HIS A 117 -8.18 -8.16 17.42
C HIS A 117 -9.26 -9.09 17.98
N ILE A 118 -8.88 -9.98 18.89
CA ILE A 118 -9.84 -10.81 19.64
C ILE A 118 -10.65 -9.89 20.55
N GLN A 119 -11.83 -9.49 20.11
CA GLN A 119 -12.76 -8.73 20.95
C GLN A 119 -13.44 -9.71 21.93
N LYS A 120 -13.05 -9.64 23.21
CA LYS A 120 -13.75 -10.35 24.28
C LYS A 120 -15.10 -9.67 24.50
N VAL A 121 -16.14 -10.14 23.81
CA VAL A 121 -17.49 -9.55 23.87
C VAL A 121 -18.26 -9.93 25.14
N GLN A 122 -17.82 -10.92 25.92
CA GLN A 122 -18.40 -11.28 27.22
C GLN A 122 -17.32 -11.88 28.14
N GLN A 123 -17.35 -11.53 29.43
CA GLN A 123 -16.56 -12.22 30.45
C GLN A 123 -17.23 -13.57 30.74
N LEU A 124 -16.57 -14.69 30.43
CA LEU A 124 -17.02 -16.01 30.86
C LEU A 124 -16.75 -16.17 32.36
N HIS A 125 -17.78 -16.46 33.14
CA HIS A 125 -17.63 -16.87 34.52
C HIS A 125 -17.43 -18.39 34.63
N PRO A 126 -16.76 -18.90 35.68
CA PRO A 126 -16.58 -20.34 35.92
C PRO A 126 -17.88 -21.16 35.85
N THR A 127 -19.01 -20.57 36.24
CA THR A 127 -20.34 -21.21 36.20
C THR A 127 -20.86 -21.38 34.77
N ASP A 128 -20.45 -20.54 33.83
CA ASP A 128 -20.95 -20.56 32.44
C ASP A 128 -20.42 -21.76 31.65
N TYR A 129 -19.24 -22.29 32.00
CA TYR A 129 -18.63 -23.41 31.27
C TYR A 129 -19.53 -24.64 31.29
N GLY A 130 -20.07 -25.00 32.46
CA GLY A 130 -21.00 -26.12 32.60
C GLY A 130 -22.28 -25.90 31.79
N LEU A 131 -22.90 -24.72 31.95
CA LEU A 131 -24.14 -24.36 31.26
C LEU A 131 -23.98 -24.37 29.73
N ARG A 132 -22.83 -23.89 29.21
CA ARG A 132 -22.52 -23.90 27.78
C ARG A 132 -22.31 -25.32 27.23
N VAL A 133 -21.64 -26.19 27.99
CA VAL A 133 -21.46 -27.60 27.61
C VAL A 133 -22.80 -28.32 27.58
N GLU A 134 -23.65 -28.12 28.59
CA GLU A 134 -25.00 -28.68 28.61
C GLU A 134 -25.85 -28.18 27.43
N PHE A 135 -25.78 -26.89 27.12
CA PHE A 135 -26.46 -26.32 25.96
C PHE A 135 -26.00 -26.96 24.64
N CYS A 136 -24.69 -27.11 24.43
CA CYS A 136 -24.14 -27.80 23.26
C CYS A 136 -24.63 -29.25 23.17
N HIS A 137 -24.63 -29.98 24.30
CA HIS A 137 -25.17 -31.35 24.34
C HIS A 137 -26.66 -31.40 24.06
N PHE A 138 -27.44 -30.44 24.55
CA PHE A 138 -28.87 -30.31 24.27
C PHE A 138 -29.12 -30.15 22.76
N ILE A 139 -28.42 -29.20 22.11
CA ILE A 139 -28.52 -28.99 20.66
C ILE A 139 -28.12 -30.25 19.89
N ALA A 140 -27.02 -30.90 20.28
CA ALA A 140 -26.55 -32.12 19.64
C ALA A 140 -27.55 -33.28 19.74
N ARG A 141 -28.20 -33.45 20.91
CA ARG A 141 -29.27 -34.46 21.08
C ARG A 141 -30.48 -34.16 20.21
N ARG A 142 -30.91 -32.89 20.15
CA ARG A 142 -32.03 -32.46 19.31
C ARG A 142 -31.76 -32.70 17.82
N ARG A 143 -30.54 -32.42 17.35
CA ARG A 143 -30.14 -32.70 15.96
C ARG A 143 -30.13 -34.18 15.61
N ARG A 144 -29.83 -35.08 16.55
CA ARG A 144 -29.89 -36.54 16.29
C ARG A 144 -31.34 -37.03 16.09
N GLY A 145 -32.29 -36.49 16.84
CA GLY A 145 -33.71 -36.83 16.68
C GLY A 145 -34.39 -36.13 15.52
N ASN A 146 -33.93 -34.93 15.15
CA ASN A 146 -34.39 -34.17 14.00
C ASN A 146 -33.20 -33.38 13.40
N PRO A 147 -32.64 -33.82 12.25
CA PRO A 147 -31.52 -33.15 11.60
C PRO A 147 -31.76 -31.66 11.29
N ASP A 148 -33.02 -31.30 11.03
CA ASP A 148 -33.48 -29.96 10.65
C ASP A 148 -33.96 -29.12 11.84
N PHE A 149 -33.67 -29.54 13.07
CA PHE A 149 -34.01 -28.80 14.28
C PHE A 149 -33.54 -27.34 14.29
N HIS A 150 -32.45 -27.02 13.57
CA HIS A 150 -31.95 -25.66 13.45
C HIS A 150 -32.96 -24.70 12.78
N SER A 151 -33.79 -25.20 11.88
CA SER A 151 -34.79 -24.42 11.14
C SER A 151 -36.01 -24.02 11.98
N SER A 152 -36.21 -24.64 13.15
CA SER A 152 -37.30 -24.32 14.08
C SER A 152 -36.86 -23.46 15.27
N MET A 153 -35.60 -23.04 15.30
CA MET A 153 -35.05 -22.21 16.37
C MET A 153 -35.20 -20.73 16.04
N TYR A 154 -35.98 -20.01 16.85
CA TYR A 154 -36.14 -18.56 16.73
C TYR A 154 -35.25 -17.86 17.77
N PHE A 155 -34.42 -16.93 17.31
CA PHE A 155 -33.65 -16.06 18.19
C PHE A 155 -34.44 -14.78 18.42
N ILE A 156 -34.74 -14.51 19.69
CA ILE A 156 -35.40 -13.27 20.09
C ILE A 156 -34.28 -12.26 20.35
N TYR A 157 -34.26 -11.17 19.59
CA TYR A 157 -33.36 -10.05 19.87
C TYR A 157 -33.97 -9.22 21.01
N GLY A 158 -33.26 -9.15 22.12
CA GLY A 158 -33.53 -8.25 23.24
C GLY A 158 -32.55 -7.08 23.27
#